data_AF-A0A1V9ES03-F1
#
_entry.id   AF-A0A1V9ES03-F1
#
_cell.length_a   1.000
_cell.length_b   1.000
_cell.length_c   1.000
_cell.angle_alpha   90.00
_cell.angle_beta   90.00
_cell.angle_gamma   90.00
#
_symmetry.space_group_name_H-M   'P 1'
#
loop_
_entity.id
_entity.type
_entity.pdbx_description
1 polymer ?
#
loop_
_entity_poly.entity_id
_entity_poly.type
_entity_poly.pdbx_seq_one_letter_code
_entity_poly.pdbx_strand_id
1 'polypeptide(L)'
;MKKLTAAEEQIMQTLWSLGEGGFMKDILEHLADTKPHYNTVGTLLKILVEKKFVGIKNPNRNNFYYPLVTREEYSASGIKALTESYFQGSYTRVVSFLVDKKEMSIEDLEFLLKQLKKKGNE
;
A
#
# COMPACT_ATOMS: atom_id res chain seq x y z
N MET A 1 -12.65 -3.77 3.73
CA MET A 1 -11.29 -4.35 3.81
C MET A 1 -10.74 -4.04 5.19
N LYS A 2 -10.04 -4.97 5.87
CA LYS A 2 -9.46 -4.69 7.20
C LYS A 2 -8.31 -3.68 7.03
N LYS A 3 -8.26 -2.62 7.83
CA LYS A 3 -7.19 -1.62 7.75
C LYS A 3 -5.88 -2.21 8.31
N LEU A 4 -4.76 -1.96 7.64
CA LEU A 4 -3.45 -2.30 8.16
C LEU A 4 -3.02 -1.28 9.21
N THR A 5 -2.31 -1.74 10.24
CA THR A 5 -1.58 -0.83 11.12
C THR A 5 -0.33 -0.30 10.41
N ALA A 6 0.29 0.78 10.91
CA ALA A 6 1.51 1.32 10.30
C ALA A 6 2.64 0.28 10.20
N ALA A 7 2.78 -0.57 11.22
CA ALA A 7 3.78 -1.65 11.22
C ALA A 7 3.45 -2.75 10.20
N GLU A 8 2.17 -3.12 10.07
CA GLU A 8 1.71 -4.09 9.05
C GLU A 8 1.89 -3.55 7.62
N GLU A 9 1.59 -2.27 7.43
CA GLU A 9 1.75 -1.59 6.14
C GLU A 9 3.23 -1.54 5.72
N GLN A 10 4.15 -1.30 6.66
CA GLN A 10 5.59 -1.33 6.37
C GLN A 10 6.05 -2.72 5.86
N ILE A 11 5.54 -3.81 6.43
CA ILE A 11 5.81 -5.17 5.93
C ILE A 11 5.23 -5.34 4.52
N MET A 12 4.00 -4.87 4.27
CA MET A 12 3.38 -4.95 2.94
C MET A 12 4.14 -4.13 1.89
N GLN A 13 4.61 -2.92 2.22
CA GLN A 13 5.44 -2.11 1.33
C GLN A 13 6.74 -2.85 0.94
N THR A 14 7.34 -3.55 1.91
CA THR A 14 8.52 -4.39 1.67
C THR A 14 8.17 -5.56 0.75
N LEU A 15 7.07 -6.28 1.00
CA LEU A 15 6.62 -7.39 0.18
C LEU A 15 6.25 -6.97 -1.26
N TRP A 16 5.61 -5.81 -1.44
CA TRP A 16 5.32 -5.27 -2.77
C TRP A 16 6.60 -4.88 -3.52
N SER A 17 7.61 -4.38 -2.81
CA SER A 17 8.91 -4.07 -3.39
C SER A 17 9.66 -5.33 -3.86
N LEU A 18 9.45 -6.45 -3.17
CA LEU A 18 10.01 -7.76 -3.53
C LEU A 18 9.27 -8.43 -4.71
N GLY A 19 8.09 -7.94 -5.10
CA GLY A 19 7.31 -8.49 -6.21
C GLY A 19 6.68 -9.85 -5.88
N GLU A 20 7.36 -10.95 -6.22
CA GLU A 20 6.84 -12.32 -6.05
C GLU A 20 6.75 -12.77 -4.58
N GLY A 21 7.34 -11.99 -3.66
CA GLY A 21 7.45 -12.31 -2.24
C GLY A 21 8.87 -12.64 -1.82
N GLY A 22 9.04 -13.10 -0.59
CA GLY A 22 10.35 -13.42 -0.04
C GLY A 22 10.28 -14.29 1.20
N PHE A 23 11.41 -14.87 1.55
CA PHE A 23 11.61 -15.50 2.84
C PHE A 23 11.77 -14.43 3.92
N MET A 24 11.70 -14.86 5.18
CA MET A 24 11.90 -13.98 6.33
C MET A 24 13.20 -13.18 6.25
N LYS A 25 14.28 -13.79 5.74
CA LYS A 25 15.58 -13.12 5.55
C LYS A 25 15.48 -11.98 4.55
N ASP A 26 14.88 -12.22 3.38
CA ASP A 26 14.72 -11.22 2.31
C ASP A 26 13.91 -10.01 2.81
N ILE A 27 12.84 -10.27 3.58
CA ILE A 27 12.00 -9.23 4.18
C ILE A 27 12.80 -8.42 5.20
N LEU A 28 13.58 -9.07 6.07
CA LEU A 28 14.42 -8.39 7.07
C LEU A 28 15.56 -7.58 6.46
N GLU A 29 16.08 -8.00 5.30
CA GLU A 29 17.12 -7.28 4.56
C GLU A 29 16.57 -6.03 3.88
N HIS A 30 15.33 -6.07 3.42
CA HIS A 30 14.65 -4.94 2.75
C HIS A 30 13.90 -4.01 3.71
N LEU A 31 13.79 -4.35 4.99
CA LEU A 31 13.28 -3.44 6.01
C LEU A 31 14.35 -2.38 6.34
N ALA A 32 13.94 -1.11 6.32
CA ALA A 32 14.78 0.06 6.57
C ALA A 32 15.56 0.00 7.92
N ASP A 33 16.55 0.88 8.07
CA ASP A 33 17.61 0.87 9.10
C ASP A 33 17.18 0.58 10.55
N THR A 34 15.96 0.92 10.95
CA THR A 34 15.39 0.49 12.23
C THR A 34 14.77 -0.91 12.11
N LYS A 35 15.62 -1.91 11.83
CA LYS A 35 15.19 -3.31 11.67
C LYS A 35 14.44 -3.78 12.92
N PRO A 36 13.13 -4.05 12.83
CA PRO A 36 12.40 -4.64 13.94
C PRO A 36 13.03 -5.99 14.28
N HIS A 37 12.96 -6.39 15.55
CA HIS A 37 13.39 -7.73 15.92
C HIS A 37 12.67 -8.79 15.09
N TYR A 38 13.37 -9.88 14.77
CA TYR A 38 12.87 -11.03 14.00
C TYR A 38 11.49 -11.51 14.49
N ASN A 39 11.29 -11.55 15.81
CA ASN A 39 10.04 -11.98 16.44
C ASN A 39 8.87 -11.03 16.13
N THR A 40 9.15 -9.72 16.05
CA THR A 40 8.16 -8.70 15.68
C THR A 40 7.70 -8.91 14.24
N VAL A 41 8.64 -9.08 13.31
CA VAL A 41 8.32 -9.35 11.90
C VAL A 41 7.55 -10.66 11.75
N GLY A 42 7.95 -11.71 12.46
CA GLY A 42 7.21 -12.99 12.50
C GLY A 42 5.77 -12.85 12.99
N THR A 43 5.56 -12.05 14.03
CA THR A 43 4.21 -11.78 14.57
C THR A 43 3.37 -10.99 13.58
N LEU A 44 3.94 -9.94 12.98
CA LEU A 44 3.25 -9.11 11.97
C LEU A 44 2.89 -9.93 10.72
N LEU A 45 3.79 -10.78 10.24
CA LEU A 45 3.53 -11.68 9.11
C LEU A 45 2.41 -12.67 9.43
N LYS A 46 2.40 -13.25 10.64
CA LYS A 46 1.30 -14.12 11.07
C LYS A 46 -0.04 -13.39 11.06
N ILE A 47 -0.08 -12.16 11.59
CA ILE A 47 -1.29 -11.31 11.57
C ILE A 47 -1.71 -11.00 10.13
N LEU A 48 -0.78 -10.67 9.24
CA LEU A 48 -1.06 -10.40 7.83
C LEU A 48 -1.61 -11.62 7.08
N VAL A 49 -1.12 -12.82 7.43
CA VAL A 49 -1.66 -14.10 6.92
C VAL A 49 -3.07 -14.35 7.44
N GLU A 50 -3.32 -14.15 8.73
CA GLU A 50 -4.66 -14.26 9.33
C GLU A 50 -5.66 -13.25 8.73
N LYS A 51 -5.19 -12.04 8.39
CA LYS A 51 -5.98 -11.01 7.70
C LYS A 51 -6.13 -11.25 6.19
N LYS A 52 -5.49 -12.29 5.63
CA LYS A 52 -5.48 -12.64 4.20
C LYS A 52 -4.87 -11.58 3.27
N PHE A 53 -3.94 -10.78 3.78
CA PHE A 53 -3.14 -9.86 2.95
C PHE A 53 -1.89 -10.54 2.39
N VAL A 54 -1.38 -11.53 3.10
CA VAL A 54 -0.15 -12.27 2.77
C VAL A 54 -0.47 -13.76 2.75
N GLY A 55 0.06 -14.46 1.76
CA GLY A 55 0.04 -15.91 1.67
C GLY A 55 1.37 -16.49 2.14
N ILE A 56 1.35 -17.77 2.52
CA ILE A 56 2.55 -18.52 2.90
C ILE A 56 2.66 -19.78 2.03
N LYS A 57 3.83 -20.01 1.41
CA LYS A 57 4.18 -21.30 0.78
C LYS A 57 5.06 -22.08 1.75
N ASN A 58 4.82 -23.39 1.84
CA ASN A 58 5.57 -24.34 2.68
C ASN A 58 5.63 -23.96 4.17
N PRO A 59 4.49 -23.90 4.86
CA PRO A 59 4.49 -23.77 6.31
C PRO A 59 5.31 -24.93 6.91
N ASN A 60 6.30 -24.62 7.76
CA ASN A 60 7.09 -25.56 8.59
C ASN A 60 8.53 -25.89 8.14
N ARG A 61 8.98 -25.51 6.93
CA ARG A 61 10.40 -25.74 6.54
C ARG A 61 11.11 -24.51 5.99
N ASN A 62 10.41 -23.67 5.23
CA ASN A 62 10.95 -22.42 4.73
C ASN A 62 9.79 -21.51 4.31
N ASN A 63 9.22 -20.81 5.29
CA ASN A 63 8.04 -19.98 5.07
C ASN A 63 8.36 -18.88 4.05
N PHE A 64 7.80 -19.01 2.85
CA PHE A 64 7.90 -18.00 1.81
C PHE A 64 6.61 -17.17 1.81
N TYR A 65 6.74 -15.87 2.04
CA TYR A 65 5.62 -14.96 2.17
C TYR A 65 5.42 -14.17 0.88
N TYR A 66 4.20 -14.08 0.39
CA TYR A 66 3.88 -13.36 -0.84
C TYR A 66 2.60 -12.53 -0.69
N PRO A 67 2.51 -11.34 -1.31
CA PRO A 67 1.31 -10.51 -1.23
C PRO A 67 0.14 -11.19 -1.95
N LEU A 68 -1.03 -11.22 -1.30
CA LEU A 68 -2.31 -11.65 -1.89
C LEU A 68 -3.12 -10.48 -2.46
N VAL A 69 -2.76 -9.26 -2.06
CA VAL A 69 -3.39 -8.01 -2.47
C VAL A 69 -2.30 -7.15 -3.09
N THR A 70 -2.61 -6.55 -4.24
CA THR A 70 -1.69 -5.63 -4.91
C THR A 70 -1.63 -4.28 -4.21
N ARG A 71 -0.55 -3.53 -4.44
CA ARG A 71 -0.42 -2.18 -3.90
C ARG A 71 -1.56 -1.29 -4.40
N GLU A 72 -1.92 -1.43 -5.67
CA GLU A 72 -2.96 -0.67 -6.35
C GLU A 72 -4.34 -0.92 -5.73
N GLU A 73 -4.71 -2.19 -5.51
CA GLU A 73 -5.98 -2.55 -4.87
C GLU A 73 -6.07 -1.99 -3.45
N TYR A 74 -4.99 -2.12 -2.67
CA TYR A 74 -4.95 -1.60 -1.31
C TYR A 74 -5.04 -0.07 -1.30
N SER A 75 -4.23 0.62 -2.10
CA SER A 75 -4.24 2.08 -2.21
C SER A 75 -5.58 2.62 -2.69
N ALA A 76 -6.22 1.98 -3.69
CA ALA A 76 -7.54 2.37 -4.17
C ALA A 76 -8.59 2.26 -3.06
N SER A 77 -8.56 1.16 -2.29
CA SER A 77 -9.46 0.97 -1.15
C SER A 77 -9.24 2.01 -0.04
N GLY A 78 -7.98 2.37 0.23
CA GLY A 78 -7.60 3.37 1.23
C GLY A 78 -8.06 4.77 0.84
N ILE A 79 -7.83 5.18 -0.41
CA ILE A 79 -8.30 6.47 -0.95
C ILE A 79 -9.83 6.52 -0.88
N LYS A 80 -10.52 5.47 -1.31
CA LYS A 80 -11.99 5.41 -1.25
C LYS A 80 -12.51 5.64 0.17
N ALA A 81 -11.96 4.91 1.15
CA ALA A 81 -12.37 5.05 2.55
C ALA A 81 -12.09 6.47 3.11
N LEU A 82 -10.96 7.07 2.74
CA LEU A 82 -10.61 8.44 3.12
C LEU A 82 -11.56 9.47 2.49
N THR A 83 -11.88 9.32 1.21
CA THR A 83 -12.83 10.18 0.50
C THR A 83 -14.24 10.07 1.08
N GLU A 84 -14.70 8.87 1.39
CA GLU A 84 -16.00 8.65 2.04
C GLU A 84 -16.04 9.27 3.45
N SER A 85 -15.00 9.04 4.26
CA SER A 85 -14.99 9.46 5.67
C SER A 85 -14.80 10.97 5.88
N TYR A 86 -13.95 11.63 5.08
CA TYR A 86 -13.55 13.03 5.32
C TYR A 86 -14.10 14.00 4.27
N PHE A 87 -14.43 13.51 3.08
CA PHE A 87 -14.83 14.34 1.94
C PHE A 87 -16.24 14.04 1.43
N GLN A 88 -17.03 13.29 2.21
CA GLN A 88 -18.42 12.94 1.89
C GLN A 88 -18.57 12.28 0.51
N GLY A 89 -17.57 11.49 0.09
CA GLY A 89 -17.56 10.85 -1.23
C GLY A 89 -17.18 11.76 -2.40
N SER A 90 -16.87 13.04 -2.17
CA SER A 90 -16.53 13.98 -3.25
C SER A 90 -15.03 14.01 -3.54
N TYR A 91 -14.62 13.37 -4.64
CA TYR A 91 -13.25 13.45 -5.15
C TYR A 91 -12.86 14.88 -5.56
N THR A 92 -13.80 15.69 -6.03
CA THR A 92 -13.57 17.12 -6.33
C THR A 92 -13.12 17.88 -5.08
N ARG A 93 -13.71 17.58 -3.91
CA ARG A 93 -13.27 18.20 -2.65
C ARG A 93 -11.88 17.74 -2.22
N VAL A 94 -11.51 16.49 -2.49
CA VAL A 94 -10.14 16.00 -2.26
C VAL A 94 -9.15 16.82 -3.09
N VAL A 95 -9.40 16.98 -4.38
CA VAL A 95 -8.51 17.75 -5.28
C VAL A 95 -8.46 19.23 -4.86
N SER A 96 -9.61 19.85 -4.57
CA SER A 96 -9.66 21.23 -4.08
C SER A 96 -8.81 21.41 -2.82
N PHE A 97 -8.90 20.48 -1.87
CA PHE A 97 -8.11 20.52 -0.64
C PHE A 97 -6.60 20.47 -0.90
N LEU A 98 -6.14 19.63 -1.84
CA LEU A 98 -4.72 19.53 -2.19
C LEU A 98 -4.19 20.82 -2.83
N VAL A 99 -4.99 21.48 -3.67
CA VAL A 99 -4.67 22.79 -4.24
C VAL A 99 -4.62 23.86 -3.16
N ASP A 100 -5.61 23.90 -2.27
CA ASP A 100 -5.69 24.88 -1.17
C ASP A 100 -4.49 24.73 -0.20
N LYS A 101 -4.00 23.50 0.01
CA LYS A 101 -2.82 23.21 0.82
C LYS A 101 -1.49 23.42 0.10
N LYS A 102 -1.50 23.81 -1.18
CA LYS A 102 -0.31 23.91 -2.04
C LYS A 102 0.47 22.59 -2.14
N GLU A 103 -0.20 21.46 -1.93
CA GLU A 103 0.35 20.13 -2.17
C GLU A 103 0.22 19.73 -3.65
N MET A 104 -0.49 20.53 -4.45
CA MET A 104 -0.62 20.40 -5.89
C MET A 104 -0.68 21.79 -6.54
N SER A 105 0.11 22.00 -7.60
CA SER A 105 0.10 23.26 -8.36
C SER A 105 -0.96 23.27 -9.47
N ILE A 106 -1.26 24.45 -10.00
CA ILE A 106 -2.16 24.58 -11.16
C ILE A 106 -1.52 23.92 -12.38
N GLU A 107 -0.19 24.02 -12.51
CA GLU A 107 0.59 23.42 -13.57
C GLU A 107 0.52 21.89 -13.54
N ASP A 108 0.56 21.28 -12.34
CA ASP A 108 0.38 19.83 -12.18
C ASP A 108 -1.02 19.40 -12.61
N LEU A 109 -2.05 20.19 -12.28
CA LEU A 109 -3.43 19.93 -12.69
C LEU A 109 -3.59 20.02 -14.21
N GLU A 110 -3.02 21.05 -14.85
CA GLU A 110 -3.04 21.20 -16.29
C GLU A 110 -2.32 20.04 -16.99
N PHE A 111 -1.18 19.61 -16.45
CA PHE A 111 -0.46 18.44 -16.95
C PHE A 111 -1.31 17.17 -16.86
N LEU A 112 -1.93 16.90 -15.71
CA LEU A 112 -2.83 15.76 -15.52
C LEU A 112 -4.02 15.81 -16.47
N LEU A 113 -4.64 16.98 -16.64
CA LEU A 113 -5.78 17.19 -17.53
C LEU A 113 -5.40 16.93 -19.00
N LYS A 114 -4.18 17.30 -19.41
CA LYS A 114 -3.63 17.00 -20.73
C LYS A 114 -3.41 15.49 -20.92
N GLN A 115 -2.88 14.79 -19.92
CA GLN A 115 -2.71 13.33 -19.98
C GLN A 115 -4.06 12.60 -20.09
N LEU A 116 -5.06 13.03 -19.31
CA LEU A 116 -6.41 12.43 -19.34
C LEU A 116 -7.10 12.62 -20.70
N LYS A 117 -7.03 13.83 -21.28
CA LYS A 117 -7.57 14.10 -22.62
C LYS A 117 -6.92 13.26 -23.70
N LYS A 118 -5.62 12.96 -23.56
CA LYS A 118 -4.91 12.07 -24.49
C LYS A 118 -5.39 10.61 -24.36
N LYS A 119 -5.69 10.16 -23.14
CA LYS A 119 -6.12 8.79 -22.83
C LYS A 119 -7.60 8.51 -23.16
N GLY A 120 -8.45 9.53 -23.18
CA GLY A 120 -9.88 9.42 -23.53
C GLY A 120 -10.19 9.53 -25.03
N ASN A 121 -9.17 9.76 -25.86
CA ASN A 121 -9.26 9.81 -27.33
C ASN A 121 -8.72 8.54 -28.01
N GLU A 122 -8.51 7.46 -27.23
CA GLU A 122 -8.25 6.08 -27.67
C GLU A 122 -9.42 5.19 -27.22
#